data_AF-A0A9E5TE22-F1
#
_entry.id   AF-A0A9E5TE22-F1
#
_cell.length_a   1.000
_cell.length_b   1.000
_cell.length_c   1.000
_cell.angle_alpha   90.00
_cell.angle_beta   90.00
_cell.angle_gamma   90.00
#
_symmetry.space_group_name_H-M   'P 1'
#
loop_
_entity.id
_entity.type
_entity.pdbx_description
1 polymer ?
#
loop_
_entity_poly.entity_id
_entity_poly.type
_entity_poly.pdbx_seq_one_letter_code
_entity_poly.pdbx_strand_id
1 'polypeptide(L)' 'MALKITESKCTGCGLCVRVCPYGGVEVIEKIAHFT' A
#
# COMPACT_ATOMS: atom_id res chain seq x y z
N MET A 1 5.55 13.34 4.57
CA MET A 1 5.11 12.13 5.30
C MET A 1 5.39 10.95 4.39
N ALA A 2 6.24 9.98 4.78
CA ALA A 2 6.53 8.80 3.98
C ALA A 2 5.76 7.60 4.55
N LEU A 3 4.99 6.91 3.70
CA LEU A 3 4.29 5.68 4.07
C LEU A 3 5.27 4.51 3.95
N LYS A 4 5.49 3.75 5.04
CA LYS A 4 6.29 2.53 5.03
C LYS A 4 5.36 1.33 5.19
N ILE A 5 5.40 0.42 4.22
CA ILE A 5 4.63 -0.82 4.24
C ILE A 5 5.57 -1.94 4.69
N THR A 6 5.13 -2.74 5.65
CA THR A 6 5.85 -3.96 6.05
C THR A 6 5.08 -5.13 5.48
N GLU A 7 5.61 -5.77 4.44
CA GLU A 7 4.92 -6.83 3.69
C GLU A 7 4.46 -7.98 4.59
N SER A 8 5.28 -8.39 5.55
CA SER A 8 4.94 -9.45 6.52
C SER A 8 3.76 -9.12 7.44
N LYS A 9 3.38 -7.84 7.54
CA LYS A 9 2.22 -7.36 8.31
C LYS A 9 1.11 -6.83 7.40
N CYS A 10 1.32 -6.82 6.08
CA CYS A 10 0.33 -6.34 5.14
C CYS A 10 -0.84 -7.33 5.09
N THR A 11 -2.05 -6.81 5.24
CA THR A 11 -3.29 -7.61 5.16
C THR A 11 -4.01 -7.46 3.83
N GLY A 12 -3.49 -6.61 2.92
CA GLY A 12 -4.13 -6.30 1.64
C GLY A 12 -5.39 -5.44 1.76
N CYS A 13 -5.57 -4.69 2.86
CA CYS A 13 -6.81 -3.93 3.12
C CYS A 13 -7.04 -2.71 2.20
N GLY A 14 -6.03 -2.27 1.45
CA GLY A 14 -6.15 -1.16 0.48
C GLY A 14 -6.33 0.23 1.08
N LEU A 15 -6.18 0.40 2.40
CA LEU A 15 -6.22 1.74 3.03
C LEU A 15 -5.09 2.65 2.53
N CYS A 16 -3.89 2.09 2.33
CA CYS A 16 -2.75 2.82 1.78
C CYS A 16 -3.05 3.44 0.41
N VAL A 17 -3.74 2.72 -0.47
CA VAL A 17 -4.14 3.19 -1.80
C VAL A 17 -5.06 4.40 -1.70
N ARG A 18 -6.05 4.34 -0.80
CA ARG A 18 -7.02 5.43 -0.62
C ARG A 18 -6.42 6.70 -0.05
N VAL A 19 -5.42 6.60 0.82
CA VAL A 19 -4.80 7.77 1.48
C VAL A 19 -3.63 8.34 0.70
N CYS A 20 -3.09 7.62 -0.28
CA CYS A 20 -1.92 8.07 -1.04
C CYS A 20 -2.35 9.18 -2.03
N PRO A 21 -1.96 10.45 -1.82
CA PRO A 21 -2.39 11.54 -2.69
C PRO A 21 -1.71 11.50 -4.06
N TYR A 22 -0.63 10.72 -4.18
CA TYR A 22 0.17 10.60 -5.40
C TYR A 22 -0.20 9.37 -6.23
N GLY A 23 -1.04 8.46 -5.70
CA GLY A 23 -1.42 7.23 -6.39
C GLY A 23 -0.29 6.22 -6.60
N GLY A 24 0.89 6.38 -5.99
CA GLY A 24 2.04 5.49 -6.19
C GLY A 24 2.01 4.16 -5.41
N VAL A 25 0.82 3.68 -5.04
CA VAL A 25 0.68 2.39 -4.35
C VAL A 25 -0.53 1.64 -4.85
N GLU A 26 -0.34 0.36 -5.13
CA GLU A 26 -1.36 -0.57 -5.60
C GLU A 26 -1.39 -1.81 -4.69
N VAL A 27 -2.50 -2.56 -4.67
CA VAL A 27 -2.57 -3.84 -3.95
C VAL A 27 -2.66 -4.97 -4.97
N ILE A 28 -1.59 -5.77 -5.05
CA ILE A 28 -1.45 -6.89 -5.99
C ILE A 28 -1.29 -8.16 -5.14
N GLU A 29 -2.03 -9.23 -5.48
CA GLU A 29 -1.96 -10.52 -4.76
C GLU A 29 -2.10 -10.41 -3.22
N LYS A 30 -2.92 -9.46 -2.75
CA LYS A 30 -3.15 -9.14 -1.32
C LYS A 30 -1.97 -8.49 -0.59
N ILE A 31 -0.95 -8.01 -1.29
CA ILE A 31 0.14 -7.20 -0.72
C ILE A 31 0.18 -5.84 -1.42
N ALA A 32 0.50 -4.80 -0.66
CA ALA A 32 0.64 -3.46 -1.24
C ALA A 32 2.04 -3.29 -1.87
N HIS A 33 2.07 -2.91 -3.14
CA HIS A 33 3.25 -2.66 -3.96
C HIS A 33 3.36 -1.17 -4.28
N PHE A 34 4.57 -0.61 -4.23
CA PHE A 34 4.84 0.76 -4.65
C PHE A 34 5.13 0.78 -6.15
N THR A 35 4.51 1.71 -6.88
CA THR A 35 4.67 1.88 -8.34
C THR A 35 5.25 3.25 -8.66
#